data_AF-A0A9P5D9C5-F1
#
_entry.id   AF-A0A9P5D9C5-F1
#
_cell.length_a   1.000
_cell.length_b   1.000
_cell.length_c   1.000
_cell.angle_alpha   90.00
_cell.angle_beta   90.00
_cell.angle_gamma   90.00
#
_symmetry.space_group_name_H-M   'P 1'
#
loop_
_entity.id
_entity.type
_entity.pdbx_description
1 polymer ?
#
loop_
_entity_poly.entity_id
_entity_poly.type
_entity_poly.pdbx_seq_one_letter_code
_entity_poly.pdbx_strand_id
1 'polypeptide(L)'
;MPPRLQTLQRLGGNSSLCLRPAATSFTTPKFLPITQTANLSQREKKRKAKQDPYAWAQAQQRKNANLDRREELRRQRQGEGWNDPVNGRVTPFIESLDSAGQARYSRSAAASASAAASAAAAATGSAEGGAGNLQQQQLQELPRAPGMRNFFLTDSELDEATKHAYTLTKPVVGVVESQMGSASEADLLRLHEEKHARAVEAMKRITSLANASAKHRYHANVQRVIAEFGRHSTDKVLEPRPRSVHASSDPKVPRAGPDTGSSEVQIAILTTKIRALSQALKVNRGYKDRANKRSLELLVHRRQKLLKYMERKERGSGRWNNMVEKLGLTEAMWKGQVTTLSK
;
A
#
# COMPACT_ATOMS: atom_id res chain seq x y z
N MET A 1 -53.88 -68.75 -61.54
CA MET A 1 -53.01 -69.69 -60.80
C MET A 1 -51.88 -70.11 -61.74
N PRO A 2 -50.62 -70.35 -61.33
CA PRO A 2 -50.05 -70.52 -59.98
C PRO A 2 -48.74 -69.66 -59.77
N PRO A 3 -47.72 -70.00 -58.95
CA PRO A 3 -47.49 -69.39 -57.64
C PRO A 3 -46.13 -68.67 -57.44
N ARG A 4 -46.05 -67.91 -56.33
CA ARG A 4 -44.85 -67.23 -55.80
C ARG A 4 -43.92 -68.23 -55.10
N LEU A 5 -42.62 -68.14 -55.38
CA LEU A 5 -41.55 -68.66 -54.53
C LEU A 5 -40.71 -67.49 -54.02
N GLN A 6 -40.54 -67.39 -52.71
CA GLN A 6 -39.68 -66.41 -52.06
C GLN A 6 -38.22 -66.88 -52.13
N THR A 7 -37.36 -66.05 -52.72
CA THR A 7 -35.92 -66.28 -52.77
C THR A 7 -35.25 -65.75 -51.50
N LEU A 8 -34.40 -66.58 -50.90
CA LEU A 8 -33.43 -66.20 -49.88
C LEU A 8 -32.38 -65.24 -50.49
N GLN A 9 -32.15 -64.09 -49.86
CA GLN A 9 -30.94 -63.31 -50.10
C GLN A 9 -30.23 -62.99 -48.78
N ARG A 10 -28.97 -63.42 -48.76
CA ARG A 10 -27.95 -63.21 -47.74
C ARG A 10 -27.44 -61.77 -47.78
N LEU A 11 -27.32 -61.15 -46.60
CA LEU A 11 -26.31 -60.16 -46.23
C LEU A 11 -25.92 -60.58 -44.80
N GLY A 12 -24.68 -60.96 -44.45
CA GLY A 12 -23.41 -60.42 -44.89
C GLY A 12 -23.00 -59.29 -43.94
N GLY A 13 -22.43 -59.63 -42.77
CA GLY A 13 -21.86 -58.65 -41.85
C GLY A 13 -21.75 -59.14 -40.40
N ASN A 14 -20.55 -59.54 -40.00
CA ASN A 14 -20.13 -60.02 -38.68
C ASN A 14 -20.67 -59.17 -37.51
N SER A 15 -21.54 -59.75 -36.68
CA SER A 15 -21.84 -59.26 -35.33
C SER A 15 -20.93 -59.95 -34.31
N SER A 16 -19.81 -59.32 -34.00
CA SER A 16 -19.08 -59.58 -32.77
C SER A 16 -19.95 -59.17 -31.59
N LEU A 17 -20.36 -60.17 -30.78
CA LEU A 17 -21.01 -59.96 -29.49
C LEU A 17 -19.99 -59.34 -28.52
N CYS A 18 -19.88 -58.02 -28.55
CA CYS A 18 -19.12 -57.26 -27.56
C CYS A 18 -19.99 -57.02 -26.33
N LEU A 19 -19.60 -57.65 -25.22
CA LEU A 19 -20.09 -57.35 -23.87
C LEU A 19 -19.94 -55.85 -23.56
N ARG A 20 -21.02 -55.30 -23.00
CA ARG A 20 -21.25 -53.90 -22.64
C ARG A 20 -20.43 -53.50 -21.40
N PRO A 21 -19.57 -52.46 -21.43
CA PRO A 21 -19.37 -51.64 -20.25
C PRO A 21 -20.54 -50.66 -20.15
N ALA A 22 -21.11 -50.56 -18.95
CA ALA A 22 -22.23 -49.69 -18.64
C ALA A 22 -21.96 -48.25 -19.10
N ALA A 23 -22.91 -47.66 -19.82
CA ALA A 23 -22.98 -46.21 -19.93
C ALA A 23 -23.02 -45.68 -18.49
N THR A 24 -22.01 -44.91 -18.10
CA THR A 24 -22.04 -44.12 -16.87
C THR A 24 -23.37 -43.38 -16.88
N SER A 25 -24.28 -43.76 -15.98
CA SER A 25 -25.50 -43.02 -15.74
C SER A 25 -25.08 -41.58 -15.50
N PHE A 26 -25.41 -40.68 -16.43
CA PHE A 26 -25.43 -39.26 -16.12
C PHE A 26 -26.40 -39.13 -14.95
N THR A 27 -25.85 -39.02 -13.75
CA THR A 27 -26.61 -38.59 -12.58
C THR A 27 -27.17 -37.24 -12.98
N THR A 28 -28.44 -37.21 -13.33
CA THR A 28 -29.18 -35.95 -13.41
C THR A 28 -28.86 -35.20 -12.12
N PRO A 29 -28.45 -33.91 -12.18
CA PRO A 29 -28.32 -33.16 -10.95
C PRO A 29 -29.68 -33.29 -10.27
N LYS A 30 -29.69 -33.83 -9.04
CA LYS A 30 -30.91 -33.83 -8.21
C LYS A 30 -31.30 -32.36 -8.15
N PHE A 31 -32.29 -31.96 -8.96
CA PHE A 31 -32.95 -30.68 -8.85
C PHE A 31 -33.59 -30.74 -7.47
N LEU A 32 -32.84 -30.30 -6.45
CA LEU A 32 -33.44 -29.93 -5.19
C LEU A 32 -34.57 -28.98 -5.58
N PRO A 33 -35.82 -29.22 -5.17
CA PRO A 33 -36.88 -28.29 -5.47
C PRO A 33 -36.37 -26.94 -5.01
N ILE A 34 -36.37 -25.96 -5.91
CA ILE A 34 -36.23 -24.56 -5.54
C ILE A 34 -37.43 -24.30 -4.64
N THR A 35 -37.28 -24.55 -3.35
CA THR A 35 -38.23 -24.10 -2.35
C THR A 35 -38.03 -22.60 -2.35
N GLN A 36 -38.81 -21.89 -3.16
CA GLN A 36 -39.00 -20.47 -2.96
C GLN A 36 -39.55 -20.35 -1.55
N THR A 37 -38.70 -19.99 -0.59
CA THR A 37 -39.15 -19.65 0.76
C THR A 37 -39.92 -18.35 0.62
N ALA A 38 -41.21 -18.46 0.33
CA ALA A 38 -42.08 -17.31 0.27
C ALA A 38 -42.02 -16.63 1.64
N ASN A 39 -41.70 -15.34 1.65
CA ASN A 39 -41.74 -14.56 2.87
C ASN A 39 -43.19 -14.58 3.39
N LEU A 40 -43.40 -15.10 4.60
CA LEU A 40 -44.71 -15.08 5.26
C LEU A 40 -45.32 -13.67 5.19
N SER A 41 -46.58 -13.59 4.79
CA SER A 41 -47.33 -12.33 4.77
C SER A 41 -47.38 -11.71 6.16
N GLN A 42 -47.44 -10.38 6.24
CA GLN A 42 -47.58 -9.66 7.51
C GLN A 42 -48.81 -10.12 8.31
N ARG A 43 -49.90 -10.45 7.61
CA ARG A 43 -51.12 -11.00 8.24
C ARG A 43 -50.85 -12.35 8.89
N GLU A 44 -50.08 -13.20 8.24
CA GLU A 44 -49.76 -14.54 8.72
C GLU A 44 -48.75 -14.52 9.87
N LYS A 45 -47.76 -13.61 9.82
CA LYS A 45 -46.86 -13.33 10.95
C LYS A 45 -47.65 -12.91 12.20
N LYS A 46 -48.61 -11.99 12.05
CA LYS A 46 -49.49 -11.56 13.15
C LYS A 46 -50.36 -12.70 13.68
N ARG A 47 -50.93 -13.53 12.79
CA ARG A 47 -51.70 -14.72 13.18
C ARG A 47 -50.85 -15.69 14.01
N LYS A 48 -49.65 -16.02 13.54
CA LYS A 48 -48.72 -16.93 14.22
C LYS A 48 -48.26 -16.39 15.57
N ALA A 49 -47.98 -15.08 15.66
CA ALA A 49 -47.63 -14.43 16.92
C ALA A 49 -48.77 -14.45 17.96
N LYS A 50 -50.03 -14.38 17.51
CA LYS A 50 -51.21 -14.49 18.40
C LYS A 50 -51.53 -15.92 18.79
N GLN A 51 -51.28 -16.88 17.90
CA GLN A 51 -51.58 -18.30 18.12
C GLN A 51 -50.72 -18.92 19.23
N ASP A 52 -49.44 -18.54 19.30
CA ASP A 52 -48.53 -18.95 20.38
C ASP A 52 -47.66 -17.76 20.83
N PRO A 53 -48.14 -16.98 21.81
CA PRO A 53 -47.42 -15.79 22.29
C PRO A 53 -46.08 -16.13 22.95
N TYR A 54 -45.98 -17.25 23.68
CA TYR A 54 -44.79 -17.59 24.47
C TYR A 54 -43.66 -18.11 23.59
N ALA A 55 -43.93 -19.06 22.69
CA ALA A 55 -42.90 -19.55 21.76
C ALA A 55 -42.45 -18.45 20.79
N TRP A 56 -43.36 -17.56 20.39
CA TRP A 56 -43.02 -16.38 19.60
C TRP A 56 -42.06 -15.45 20.35
N ALA A 57 -42.33 -15.14 21.63
CA ALA A 57 -41.45 -14.32 22.45
C ALA A 57 -40.05 -14.95 22.63
N GLN A 58 -39.98 -16.26 22.92
CA GLN A 58 -38.70 -17.00 23.03
C GLN A 58 -37.91 -17.02 21.71
N ALA A 59 -38.59 -17.13 20.57
CA ALA A 59 -37.95 -17.02 19.25
C ALA A 59 -37.42 -15.60 18.99
N GLN A 60 -38.17 -14.56 19.38
CA GLN A 60 -37.70 -13.17 19.27
C GLN A 60 -36.50 -12.91 20.18
N GLN A 61 -36.49 -13.41 21.43
CA GLN A 61 -35.35 -13.26 22.34
C GLN A 61 -34.07 -13.85 21.76
N ARG A 62 -34.13 -15.09 21.25
CA ARG A 62 -32.99 -15.74 20.58
C ARG A 62 -32.52 -14.96 19.35
N LYS A 63 -33.46 -14.45 18.56
CA LYS A 63 -33.15 -13.63 17.39
C LYS A 63 -32.50 -12.30 17.80
N ASN A 64 -33.03 -11.62 18.80
CA ASN A 64 -32.51 -10.35 19.30
C ASN A 64 -31.09 -10.53 19.84
N ALA A 65 -30.85 -11.56 20.67
CA ALA A 65 -29.50 -11.89 21.14
C ALA A 65 -28.50 -12.14 20.00
N ASN A 66 -28.94 -12.82 18.92
CA ASN A 66 -28.09 -12.99 17.74
C ASN A 66 -27.85 -11.68 16.99
N LEU A 67 -28.86 -10.82 16.86
CA LEU A 67 -28.73 -9.50 16.25
C LEU A 67 -27.76 -8.62 17.04
N ASP A 68 -27.90 -8.57 18.37
CA ASP A 68 -27.02 -7.83 19.27
C ASP A 68 -25.56 -8.30 19.12
N ARG A 69 -25.34 -9.62 19.11
CA ARG A 69 -24.00 -10.20 18.89
C ARG A 69 -23.45 -9.86 17.50
N ARG A 70 -24.28 -9.88 16.45
CA ARG A 70 -23.88 -9.49 15.09
C ARG A 70 -23.53 -8.01 15.00
N GLU A 71 -24.25 -7.16 15.72
CA GLU A 71 -23.97 -5.73 15.82
C GLU A 71 -22.65 -5.48 16.54
N GLU A 72 -22.40 -6.18 17.64
CA GLU A 72 -21.12 -6.12 18.36
C GLU A 72 -19.95 -6.52 17.45
N LEU A 73 -20.03 -7.68 16.78
CA LEU A 73 -19.02 -8.12 15.82
C LEU A 73 -18.87 -7.17 14.62
N ARG A 74 -19.95 -6.47 14.23
CA ARG A 74 -19.89 -5.44 13.19
C ARG A 74 -19.16 -4.21 13.71
N ARG A 75 -19.44 -3.77 14.95
CA ARG A 75 -18.75 -2.64 15.60
C ARG A 75 -17.27 -2.94 15.83
N GLN A 76 -16.90 -4.15 16.24
CA GLN A 76 -15.50 -4.58 16.37
C GLN A 76 -14.79 -4.49 15.02
N ARG A 77 -15.35 -5.10 13.96
CA ARG A 77 -14.81 -5.01 12.60
C ARG A 77 -14.70 -3.57 12.09
N GLN A 78 -15.68 -2.73 12.40
CA GLN A 78 -15.65 -1.30 12.08
C GLN A 78 -14.53 -0.57 12.86
N GLY A 79 -14.44 -0.78 14.17
CA GLY A 79 -13.48 -0.13 15.05
C GLY A 79 -12.01 -0.47 14.77
N GLU A 80 -11.71 -1.71 14.38
CA GLU A 80 -10.33 -2.19 14.19
C GLU A 80 -9.67 -1.79 12.87
N GLY A 81 -10.41 -1.17 11.93
CA GLY A 81 -9.81 -0.69 10.68
C GLY A 81 -10.65 -0.75 9.42
N TRP A 82 -11.96 -1.01 9.50
CA TRP A 82 -12.84 -1.01 8.32
C TRP A 82 -13.34 0.39 7.92
N ASN A 83 -12.63 1.48 8.25
CA ASN A 83 -13.29 2.79 8.27
C ASN A 83 -12.96 3.75 7.11
N ASP A 84 -11.90 3.52 6.31
CA ASP A 84 -11.63 4.42 5.17
C ASP A 84 -11.14 3.67 3.91
N PRO A 85 -11.95 3.59 2.83
CA PRO A 85 -11.54 2.96 1.57
C PRO A 85 -10.46 3.75 0.81
N VAL A 86 -10.23 5.01 1.16
CA VAL A 86 -9.23 5.89 0.53
C VAL A 86 -7.90 5.84 1.28
N ASN A 87 -7.90 6.11 2.58
CA ASN A 87 -6.65 6.23 3.34
C ASN A 87 -6.25 4.96 4.12
N GLY A 88 -7.19 4.04 4.39
CA GLY A 88 -6.92 2.87 5.21
C GLY A 88 -6.44 3.24 6.62
N ARG A 89 -5.55 2.42 7.19
CA ARG A 89 -4.86 2.71 8.45
C ARG A 89 -3.60 3.53 8.18
N VAL A 90 -3.42 4.64 8.89
CA VAL A 90 -2.19 5.43 8.79
C VAL A 90 -1.08 4.71 9.57
N THR A 91 -0.01 4.33 8.87
CA THR A 91 1.18 3.67 9.44
C THR A 91 2.36 4.65 9.48
N PRO A 92 3.42 4.38 10.26
CA PRO A 92 4.62 5.20 10.31
C PRO A 92 5.27 5.38 8.93
N PHE A 93 5.26 4.33 8.11
CA PHE A 93 5.75 4.41 6.74
C PHE A 93 4.94 5.41 5.92
N ILE A 94 3.61 5.35 5.99
CA ILE A 94 2.72 6.26 5.28
C ILE A 94 2.87 7.71 5.77
N GLU A 95 3.07 7.94 7.06
CA GLU A 95 3.35 9.28 7.61
C GLU A 95 4.68 9.84 7.13
N SER A 96 5.72 9.00 7.08
CA SER A 96 7.05 9.41 6.60
C SER A 96 7.05 9.91 5.15
N LEU A 97 6.03 9.58 4.35
CA LEU A 97 5.92 10.04 2.96
C LEU A 97 5.72 11.56 2.88
N ASP A 98 5.10 12.19 3.88
CA ASP A 98 4.82 13.63 3.87
C ASP A 98 6.13 14.45 3.86
N SER A 99 7.15 13.96 4.58
CA SER A 99 8.48 14.54 4.68
C SER A 99 9.52 13.85 3.78
N ALA A 100 9.10 13.02 2.83
CA ALA A 100 9.99 12.19 2.01
C ALA A 100 11.04 11.38 2.82
N GLY A 101 10.70 10.98 4.04
CA GLY A 101 11.57 10.20 4.92
C GLY A 101 12.66 11.01 5.61
N GLN A 102 12.55 12.34 5.66
CA GLN A 102 13.50 13.21 6.35
C GLN A 102 13.14 13.47 7.82
N ALA A 103 11.84 13.47 8.16
CA ALA A 103 11.41 13.67 9.55
C ALA A 103 11.73 12.43 10.40
N ARG A 104 12.24 12.68 11.61
CA ARG A 104 12.55 11.61 12.58
C ARG A 104 11.31 11.10 13.32
N TYR A 105 10.40 11.99 13.67
CA TYR A 105 9.22 11.69 14.50
C TYR A 105 7.93 12.06 13.77
N SER A 106 6.82 11.43 14.15
CA SER A 106 5.49 11.78 13.65
C SER A 106 5.11 13.22 13.98
N ARG A 107 4.16 13.81 13.24
CA ARG A 107 3.74 15.21 13.48
C ARG A 107 3.08 15.41 14.85
N SER A 108 2.30 14.45 15.33
CA SER A 108 1.70 14.50 16.68
C SER A 108 2.77 14.40 17.76
N ALA A 109 3.77 13.53 17.56
CA ALA A 109 4.94 13.41 18.43
C ALA A 109 5.82 14.68 18.39
N ALA A 110 6.03 15.28 17.22
CA ALA A 110 6.82 16.50 17.07
C ALA A 110 6.11 17.71 17.69
N ALA A 111 4.79 17.84 17.52
CA ALA A 111 3.99 18.91 18.12
C ALA A 111 3.93 18.80 19.65
N SER A 112 3.78 17.58 20.19
CA SER A 112 3.85 17.34 21.63
C SER A 112 5.26 17.54 22.19
N ALA A 113 6.32 17.15 21.47
CA ALA A 113 7.70 17.42 21.85
C ALA A 113 8.03 18.92 21.85
N SER A 114 7.57 19.68 20.84
CA SER A 114 7.75 21.14 20.82
C SER A 114 6.92 21.83 21.91
N ALA A 115 5.70 21.35 22.17
CA ALA A 115 4.86 21.86 23.25
C ALA A 115 5.45 21.56 24.63
N ALA A 116 6.01 20.37 24.83
CA ALA A 116 6.73 19.99 26.04
C ALA A 116 8.03 20.81 26.21
N ALA A 117 8.77 21.06 25.13
CA ALA A 117 9.96 21.91 25.16
C ALA A 117 9.62 23.38 25.48
N SER A 118 8.53 23.91 24.92
CA SER A 118 8.04 25.26 25.26
C SER A 118 7.47 25.34 26.68
N ALA A 119 6.80 24.29 27.16
CA ALA A 119 6.31 24.21 28.54
C ALA A 119 7.48 24.09 29.54
N ALA A 120 8.53 23.34 29.21
CA ALA A 120 9.74 23.26 30.02
C ALA A 120 10.50 24.59 30.06
N ALA A 121 10.54 25.34 28.95
CA ALA A 121 11.11 26.70 28.93
C ALA A 121 10.28 27.70 29.75
N ALA A 122 8.94 27.55 29.78
CA ALA A 122 8.04 28.37 30.58
C ALA A 122 8.00 27.99 32.07
N ALA A 123 8.33 26.75 32.43
CA ALA A 123 8.32 26.21 33.79
C ALA A 123 9.56 26.58 34.63
N THR A 124 10.37 27.55 34.21
CA THR A 124 11.43 28.17 35.03
C THR A 124 10.87 29.12 36.11
N GLY A 125 9.55 29.08 36.36
CA GLY A 125 8.86 29.75 37.46
C GLY A 125 7.93 28.75 38.16
N SER A 126 8.19 28.53 39.44
CA SER A 126 7.49 27.67 40.39
C SER A 126 5.96 27.61 40.22
N ALA A 127 5.44 26.41 39.92
CA ALA A 127 4.06 26.02 40.24
C ALA A 127 3.93 24.49 40.26
N GLU A 128 3.92 23.91 41.45
CA GLU A 128 3.41 22.55 41.67
C GLU A 128 1.88 22.57 41.55
N GLY A 129 1.32 21.79 40.62
CA GLY A 129 -0.13 21.64 40.54
C GLY A 129 -0.63 20.99 39.26
N GLY A 130 -0.88 19.68 39.33
CA GLY A 130 -1.85 19.02 38.44
C GLY A 130 -1.27 18.36 37.18
N ALA A 131 -0.42 17.33 37.34
CA ALA A 131 -0.10 16.39 36.28
C ALA A 131 -1.28 15.44 36.00
N GLY A 132 -2.38 15.99 35.46
CA GLY A 132 -3.49 15.21 34.94
C GLY A 132 -3.06 14.50 33.66
N ASN A 133 -2.59 13.25 33.80
CA ASN A 133 -2.52 12.18 32.81
C ASN A 133 -2.68 12.60 31.32
N LEU A 134 -1.80 13.48 30.84
CA LEU A 134 -1.53 13.63 29.42
C LEU A 134 -0.83 12.33 29.05
N GLN A 135 -1.59 11.32 28.63
CA GLN A 135 -1.06 10.08 28.10
C GLN A 135 0.11 10.45 27.19
N GLN A 136 1.30 10.08 27.66
CA GLN A 136 2.56 10.23 26.94
C GLN A 136 2.32 9.58 25.58
N GLN A 137 1.98 10.39 24.58
CA GLN A 137 1.94 9.93 23.20
C GLN A 137 3.39 9.61 22.90
N GLN A 138 3.74 8.33 23.05
CA GLN A 138 5.09 7.84 22.85
C GLN A 138 5.59 8.37 21.51
N LEU A 139 6.74 9.03 21.54
CA LEU A 139 7.35 9.63 20.35
C LEU A 139 7.60 8.51 19.33
N GLN A 140 6.70 8.37 18.36
CA GLN A 140 6.81 7.30 17.38
C GLN A 140 7.84 7.69 16.32
N GLU A 141 8.92 6.90 16.22
CA GLU A 141 9.95 7.09 15.20
C GLU A 141 9.44 6.68 13.81
N LEU A 142 9.80 7.46 12.80
CA LEU A 142 9.44 7.23 11.41
C LEU A 142 10.58 6.54 10.65
N PRO A 143 10.27 5.65 9.70
CA PRO A 143 11.29 5.02 8.86
C PRO A 143 11.95 6.07 7.96
N ARG A 144 13.25 6.28 8.17
CA ARG A 144 14.04 7.32 7.50
C ARG A 144 14.72 6.76 6.23
N ALA A 145 14.97 7.65 5.27
CA ALA A 145 15.87 7.39 4.15
C ALA A 145 17.04 8.38 4.21
N PRO A 146 18.03 8.16 5.09
CA PRO A 146 19.22 9.01 5.13
C PRO A 146 19.97 8.89 3.79
N GLY A 147 20.70 9.93 3.38
CA GLY A 147 21.42 9.89 2.11
C GLY A 147 20.67 10.49 0.93
N MET A 148 19.33 10.55 0.95
CA MET A 148 18.56 10.99 -0.22
C MET A 148 18.48 12.52 -0.30
N ARG A 149 18.83 13.08 -1.48
CA ARG A 149 18.78 14.51 -1.77
C ARG A 149 17.77 14.83 -2.88
N ASN A 150 17.58 16.12 -3.11
CA ASN A 150 16.80 16.61 -4.24
C ASN A 150 17.52 16.29 -5.56
N PHE A 151 16.79 16.38 -6.68
CA PHE A 151 17.30 16.14 -8.04
C PHE A 151 17.84 14.72 -8.28
N PHE A 152 17.31 13.73 -7.56
CA PHE A 152 17.74 12.32 -7.64
C PHE A 152 19.18 12.06 -7.20
N LEU A 153 19.79 13.00 -6.46
CA LEU A 153 21.14 12.85 -5.94
C LEU A 153 21.15 12.09 -4.61
N THR A 154 22.32 11.53 -4.29
CA THR A 154 22.65 11.02 -2.95
C THR A 154 23.69 11.89 -2.25
N ASP A 155 23.79 11.78 -0.93
CA ASP A 155 24.86 12.42 -0.14
C ASP A 155 26.24 11.99 -0.65
N SER A 156 26.43 10.71 -0.95
CA SER A 156 27.68 10.17 -1.49
C SER A 156 28.03 10.74 -2.86
N GLU A 157 27.07 10.81 -3.78
CA GLU A 157 27.29 11.39 -5.12
C GLU A 157 27.65 12.87 -5.03
N LEU A 158 27.03 13.63 -4.11
CA LEU A 158 27.37 15.03 -3.90
C LEU A 158 28.79 15.18 -3.35
N ASP A 159 29.17 14.35 -2.38
CA ASP A 159 30.51 14.36 -1.79
C ASP A 159 31.59 13.95 -2.81
N GLU A 160 31.31 12.97 -3.68
CA GLU A 160 32.20 12.60 -4.79
C GLU A 160 32.34 13.71 -5.82
N ALA A 161 31.22 14.31 -6.25
CA ALA A 161 31.22 15.41 -7.20
C ALA A 161 31.96 16.64 -6.67
N THR A 162 31.81 16.96 -5.39
CA THR A 162 32.51 18.08 -4.76
C THR A 162 34.00 17.83 -4.61
N LYS A 163 34.42 16.60 -4.23
CA LYS A 163 35.84 16.21 -4.21
C LYS A 163 36.47 16.31 -5.60
N HIS A 164 35.78 15.82 -6.62
CA HIS A 164 36.26 15.91 -8.01
C HIS A 164 36.37 17.36 -8.50
N ALA A 165 35.40 18.21 -8.17
CA ALA A 165 35.46 19.63 -8.49
C ALA A 165 36.61 20.34 -7.75
N TYR A 166 36.89 19.97 -6.50
CA TYR A 166 38.03 20.47 -5.74
C TYR A 166 39.35 20.14 -6.42
N THR A 167 39.54 18.88 -6.83
CA THR A 167 40.78 18.44 -7.50
C THR A 167 41.01 19.15 -8.82
N LEU A 168 39.96 19.41 -9.60
CA LEU A 168 40.07 20.09 -10.89
C LEU A 168 40.34 21.60 -10.76
N THR A 169 39.82 22.23 -9.71
CA THR A 169 39.92 23.69 -9.52
C THR A 169 41.09 24.11 -8.63
N LYS A 170 41.84 23.15 -8.06
CA LYS A 170 42.98 23.42 -7.20
C LYS A 170 43.99 24.29 -7.96
N PRO A 171 44.39 25.45 -7.40
CA PRO A 171 45.33 26.33 -8.07
C PRO A 171 46.69 25.62 -8.20
N VAL A 172 47.28 25.72 -9.39
CA VAL A 172 48.64 25.24 -9.68
C VAL A 172 49.46 26.47 -10.01
N VAL A 173 50.46 26.78 -9.20
CA VAL A 173 51.36 27.92 -9.44
C VAL A 173 52.54 27.42 -10.26
N GLY A 174 52.82 28.06 -11.39
CA GLY A 174 54.01 27.77 -12.19
C GLY A 174 55.29 28.17 -11.46
N VAL A 175 56.39 27.45 -11.70
CA VAL A 175 57.70 27.70 -11.08
C VAL A 175 58.21 29.14 -11.32
N VAL A 176 57.83 29.75 -12.45
CA VAL A 176 58.23 31.11 -12.81
C VAL A 176 57.34 32.16 -12.14
N GLU A 177 56.04 31.88 -11.98
CA GLU A 177 55.09 32.79 -11.35
C GLU A 177 55.31 32.92 -9.84
N SER A 178 55.74 31.85 -9.17
CA SER A 178 56.06 31.89 -7.74
C SER A 178 57.23 32.81 -7.40
N GLN A 179 58.13 33.08 -8.37
CA GLN A 179 59.28 33.97 -8.21
C GLN A 179 58.92 35.46 -8.42
N MET A 180 57.78 35.75 -9.06
CA MET A 180 57.37 37.10 -9.49
C MET A 180 56.52 37.87 -8.46
N GLY A 181 56.27 37.29 -7.28
CA GLY A 181 55.66 38.01 -6.13
C GLY A 181 54.18 38.41 -6.29
N SER A 182 53.45 37.85 -7.25
CA SER A 182 52.06 38.27 -7.57
C SER A 182 50.97 37.69 -6.66
N ALA A 183 51.22 36.59 -5.95
CA ALA A 183 50.49 36.11 -4.77
C ALA A 183 51.25 34.91 -4.18
N SER A 184 51.28 34.77 -2.86
CA SER A 184 51.83 33.54 -2.25
C SER A 184 50.94 32.34 -2.63
N GLU A 185 51.54 31.21 -3.00
CA GLU A 185 50.83 29.95 -3.26
C GLU A 185 49.91 29.58 -2.09
N ALA A 186 50.37 29.84 -0.87
CA ALA A 186 49.60 29.61 0.35
C ALA A 186 48.30 30.45 0.40
N ASP A 187 48.33 31.70 -0.05
CA ASP A 187 47.17 32.59 -0.02
C ASP A 187 46.13 32.15 -1.05
N LEU A 188 46.57 31.72 -2.23
CA LEU A 188 45.70 31.18 -3.28
C LEU A 188 45.02 29.88 -2.81
N LEU A 189 45.77 29.00 -2.14
CA LEU A 189 45.23 27.77 -1.56
C LEU A 189 44.19 28.07 -0.48
N ARG A 190 44.47 29.00 0.44
CA ARG A 190 43.51 29.41 1.47
C ARG A 190 42.23 29.98 0.87
N LEU A 191 42.34 30.88 -0.10
CA LEU A 191 41.18 31.44 -0.81
C LEU A 191 40.39 30.35 -1.56
N HIS A 192 41.08 29.36 -2.13
CA HIS A 192 40.44 28.22 -2.80
C HIS A 192 39.67 27.35 -1.80
N GLU A 193 40.26 27.03 -0.65
CA GLU A 193 39.63 26.27 0.43
C GLU A 193 38.38 26.97 0.97
N GLU A 194 38.45 28.27 1.22
CA GLU A 194 37.31 29.07 1.68
C GLU A 194 36.17 29.09 0.65
N LYS A 195 36.49 29.33 -0.63
CA LYS A 195 35.53 29.30 -1.73
C LYS A 195 34.91 27.91 -1.88
N HIS A 196 35.72 26.86 -1.79
CA HIS A 196 35.26 25.49 -1.87
C HIS A 196 34.33 25.15 -0.71
N ALA A 197 34.69 25.47 0.52
CA ALA A 197 33.86 25.24 1.71
C ALA A 197 32.50 25.94 1.59
N ARG A 198 32.49 27.21 1.14
CA ARG A 198 31.27 27.97 0.86
C ARG A 198 30.42 27.32 -0.24
N ALA A 199 31.05 26.86 -1.32
CA ALA A 199 30.36 26.17 -2.41
C ALA A 199 29.73 24.85 -1.94
N VAL A 200 30.45 24.05 -1.16
CA VAL A 200 29.95 22.80 -0.57
C VAL A 200 28.72 23.06 0.30
N GLU A 201 28.78 24.07 1.17
CA GLU A 201 27.64 24.44 2.01
C GLU A 201 26.43 24.90 1.17
N ALA A 202 26.66 25.76 0.17
CA ALA A 202 25.61 26.21 -0.74
C ALA A 202 24.96 25.03 -1.48
N MET A 203 25.77 24.13 -2.05
CA MET A 203 25.30 22.93 -2.73
C MET A 203 24.52 22.02 -1.79
N LYS A 204 24.97 21.87 -0.54
CA LYS A 204 24.27 21.09 0.48
C LYS A 204 22.87 21.63 0.77
N ARG A 205 22.71 22.96 0.80
CA ARG A 205 21.42 23.63 1.02
C ARG A 205 20.50 23.54 -0.21
N ILE A 206 21.05 23.77 -1.41
CA ILE A 206 20.30 23.73 -2.69
C ILE A 206 19.73 22.33 -2.94
N THR A 207 20.54 21.30 -2.67
CA THR A 207 20.16 19.91 -2.89
C THR A 207 19.38 19.30 -1.71
N SER A 208 19.10 20.05 -0.64
CA SER A 208 18.35 19.53 0.50
C SER A 208 16.90 19.17 0.13
N LEU A 209 16.42 18.01 0.57
CA LEU A 209 15.03 17.60 0.35
C LEU A 209 14.01 18.42 1.17
N ALA A 210 14.45 19.06 2.25
CA ALA A 210 13.59 19.92 3.07
C ALA A 210 13.04 21.12 2.27
N ASN A 211 13.88 21.68 1.39
CA ASN A 211 13.51 22.80 0.52
C ASN A 211 12.82 22.35 -0.78
N ALA A 212 12.55 21.07 -0.95
CA ALA A 212 12.07 20.51 -2.21
C ALA A 212 10.56 20.71 -2.42
N SER A 213 10.20 20.99 -3.67
CA SER A 213 8.80 21.03 -4.11
C SER A 213 8.10 19.67 -3.89
N ALA A 214 6.76 19.69 -3.81
CA ALA A 214 5.95 18.48 -3.69
C ALA A 214 6.24 17.45 -4.80
N LYS A 215 6.56 17.92 -6.02
CA LYS A 215 6.97 17.05 -7.14
C LYS A 215 8.26 16.27 -6.83
N HIS A 216 9.27 16.95 -6.32
CA HIS A 216 10.54 16.33 -5.96
C HIS A 216 10.41 15.38 -4.77
N ARG A 217 9.63 15.76 -3.75
CA ARG A 217 9.27 14.86 -2.64
C ARG A 217 8.54 13.60 -3.13
N TYR A 218 7.65 13.74 -4.11
CA TYR A 218 6.99 12.59 -4.74
C TYR A 218 8.00 11.65 -5.42
N HIS A 219 8.95 12.18 -6.20
CA HIS A 219 9.98 11.36 -6.85
C HIS A 219 10.92 10.66 -5.86
N ALA A 220 11.34 11.36 -4.80
CA ALA A 220 12.08 10.77 -3.68
C ALA A 220 11.28 9.61 -3.04
N ASN A 221 9.98 9.82 -2.80
CA ASN A 221 9.11 8.76 -2.29
C ASN A 221 8.97 7.58 -3.25
N VAL A 222 9.00 7.78 -4.56
CA VAL A 222 9.00 6.67 -5.54
C VAL A 222 10.27 5.83 -5.39
N GLN A 223 11.45 6.45 -5.25
CA GLN A 223 12.70 5.72 -5.01
C GLN A 223 12.64 4.92 -3.70
N ARG A 224 12.12 5.53 -2.62
CA ARG A 224 11.92 4.86 -1.33
C ARG A 224 10.99 3.65 -1.45
N VAL A 225 9.88 3.83 -2.17
CA VAL A 225 8.91 2.75 -2.42
C VAL A 225 9.54 1.61 -3.23
N ILE A 226 10.35 1.91 -4.24
CA ILE A 226 11.06 0.89 -5.03
C ILE A 226 12.08 0.14 -4.16
N ALA A 227 12.85 0.85 -3.34
CA ALA A 227 13.83 0.22 -2.44
C ALA A 227 13.14 -0.70 -1.40
N GLU A 228 11.99 -0.27 -0.90
CA GLU A 228 11.25 -0.98 0.15
C GLU A 228 10.46 -2.18 -0.38
N PHE A 229 9.66 -1.99 -1.43
CA PHE A 229 8.72 -2.99 -1.94
C PHE A 229 9.19 -3.70 -3.21
N GLY A 230 10.31 -3.28 -3.79
CA GLY A 230 10.84 -3.90 -5.00
C GLY A 230 11.22 -5.35 -4.78
N ARG A 231 10.83 -6.23 -5.70
CA ARG A 231 11.11 -7.69 -5.62
C ARG A 231 12.59 -8.01 -5.58
N HIS A 232 13.43 -7.16 -6.16
CA HIS A 232 14.89 -7.27 -6.11
C HIS A 232 15.46 -7.22 -4.68
N SER A 233 14.75 -6.60 -3.74
CA SER A 233 15.09 -6.53 -2.31
C SER A 233 14.28 -7.53 -1.50
N THR A 234 12.95 -7.53 -1.66
CA THR A 234 12.03 -8.34 -0.85
C THR A 234 12.17 -9.84 -1.06
N ASP A 235 12.53 -10.30 -2.27
CA ASP A 235 12.76 -11.73 -2.56
C ASP A 235 13.94 -12.30 -1.72
N LYS A 236 14.82 -11.44 -1.18
CA LYS A 236 15.96 -11.83 -0.31
C LYS A 236 15.60 -11.94 1.17
N VAL A 237 14.61 -11.15 1.61
CA VAL A 237 14.28 -10.97 3.04
C VAL A 237 13.03 -11.74 3.42
N LEU A 238 12.02 -11.77 2.54
CA LEU A 238 10.71 -12.32 2.83
C LEU A 238 10.59 -13.75 2.32
N GLU A 239 9.89 -14.58 3.09
CA GLU A 239 9.59 -15.94 2.67
C GLU A 239 8.66 -15.96 1.45
N PRO A 240 9.00 -16.74 0.41
CA PRO A 240 8.14 -16.89 -0.75
C PRO A 240 6.89 -17.69 -0.40
N ARG A 241 5.87 -17.56 -1.23
CA ARG A 241 4.68 -18.42 -1.13
C ARG A 241 5.08 -19.90 -1.25
N PRO A 242 4.50 -20.82 -0.46
CA PRO A 242 4.73 -22.24 -0.65
C PRO A 242 4.41 -22.66 -2.08
N ARG A 243 5.32 -23.42 -2.70
CA ARG A 243 5.19 -23.91 -4.07
C ARG A 243 4.06 -24.94 -4.15
N SER A 244 3.42 -25.05 -5.32
CA SER A 244 2.49 -26.15 -5.58
C SER A 244 3.26 -27.48 -5.71
N VAL A 245 2.56 -28.59 -5.50
CA VAL A 245 3.13 -29.95 -5.58
C VAL A 245 3.82 -30.24 -6.92
N HIS A 246 3.39 -29.58 -8.00
CA HIS A 246 3.92 -29.75 -9.36
C HIS A 246 4.72 -28.54 -9.86
N ALA A 247 5.35 -27.76 -8.98
CA ALA A 247 6.12 -26.60 -9.40
C ALA A 247 7.39 -27.03 -10.16
N SER A 248 7.64 -26.43 -11.33
CA SER A 248 8.89 -26.63 -12.04
C SER A 248 10.08 -26.16 -11.20
N SER A 249 11.17 -26.92 -11.23
CA SER A 249 12.42 -26.63 -10.51
C SER A 249 13.40 -25.79 -11.32
N ASP A 250 13.02 -25.35 -12.51
CA ASP A 250 13.92 -24.64 -13.41
C ASP A 250 14.44 -23.32 -12.78
N PRO A 251 15.75 -23.06 -12.86
CA PRO A 251 16.32 -21.84 -12.34
C PRO A 251 15.78 -20.64 -13.13
N LYS A 252 15.30 -19.62 -12.41
CA LYS A 252 14.79 -18.40 -13.03
C LYS A 252 15.96 -17.48 -13.40
N VAL A 253 15.92 -16.93 -14.62
CA VAL A 253 16.90 -15.94 -15.09
C VAL A 253 16.95 -14.74 -14.13
N PRO A 254 18.15 -14.27 -13.74
CA PRO A 254 18.27 -13.10 -12.88
C PRO A 254 17.72 -11.85 -13.57
N ARG A 255 17.28 -10.87 -12.77
CA ARG A 255 16.78 -9.59 -13.28
C ARG A 255 17.95 -8.73 -13.73
N ALA A 256 17.79 -8.02 -14.85
CA ALA A 256 18.80 -7.07 -15.34
C ALA A 256 18.87 -5.78 -14.52
N GLY A 257 17.81 -5.41 -13.78
CA GLY A 257 17.75 -4.15 -13.07
C GLY A 257 16.72 -4.12 -11.93
N PRO A 258 16.51 -2.96 -11.31
CA PRO A 258 15.58 -2.80 -10.20
C PRO A 258 14.14 -3.06 -10.64
N ASP A 259 13.39 -3.74 -9.78
CA ASP A 259 11.97 -4.00 -10.02
C ASP A 259 11.12 -2.76 -9.76
N THR A 260 10.57 -2.19 -10.82
CA THR A 260 9.70 -1.00 -10.79
C THR A 260 8.25 -1.29 -11.18
N GLY A 261 7.99 -2.50 -11.68
CA GLY A 261 6.72 -2.87 -12.32
C GLY A 261 5.86 -3.84 -11.51
N SER A 262 6.34 -4.35 -10.37
CA SER A 262 5.54 -5.24 -9.53
C SER A 262 4.27 -4.58 -8.99
N SER A 263 3.24 -5.40 -8.75
CA SER A 263 1.96 -4.92 -8.21
C SER A 263 2.16 -4.23 -6.86
N GLU A 264 3.07 -4.71 -6.02
CA GLU A 264 3.42 -4.09 -4.73
C GLU A 264 3.91 -2.65 -4.89
N VAL A 265 4.92 -2.46 -5.74
CA VAL A 265 5.50 -1.15 -6.04
C VAL A 265 4.44 -0.21 -6.65
N GLN A 266 3.63 -0.71 -7.59
CA GLN A 266 2.56 0.08 -8.19
C GLN A 266 1.49 0.51 -7.17
N ILE A 267 1.08 -0.38 -6.27
CA ILE A 267 0.11 -0.10 -5.20
C ILE A 267 0.69 0.94 -4.22
N ALA A 268 1.95 0.80 -3.84
CA ALA A 268 2.64 1.73 -2.96
C ALA A 268 2.75 3.13 -3.60
N ILE A 269 3.14 3.24 -4.88
CA ILE A 269 3.18 4.51 -5.62
C ILE A 269 1.78 5.13 -5.73
N LEU A 270 0.75 4.34 -6.00
CA LEU A 270 -0.62 4.87 -6.02
C LEU A 270 -1.05 5.38 -4.65
N THR A 271 -0.64 4.71 -3.58
CA THR A 271 -0.91 5.12 -2.20
C THR A 271 -0.24 6.46 -1.88
N THR A 272 1.00 6.68 -2.32
CA THR A 272 1.67 7.99 -2.14
C THR A 272 0.92 9.11 -2.88
N LYS A 273 0.48 8.87 -4.13
CA LYS A 273 -0.32 9.83 -4.91
C LYS A 273 -1.68 10.13 -4.27
N ILE A 274 -2.40 9.08 -3.87
CA ILE A 274 -3.71 9.18 -3.23
C ILE A 274 -3.59 10.00 -1.95
N ARG A 275 -2.57 9.76 -1.12
CA ARG A 275 -2.31 10.52 0.10
C ARG A 275 -2.06 12.00 -0.19
N ALA A 276 -1.14 12.30 -1.11
CA ALA A 276 -0.81 13.68 -1.46
C ALA A 276 -2.05 14.45 -1.99
N LEU A 277 -2.82 13.81 -2.87
CA LEU A 277 -4.03 14.40 -3.44
C LEU A 277 -5.16 14.53 -2.41
N SER A 278 -5.34 13.52 -1.55
CA SER A 278 -6.30 13.56 -0.44
C SER A 278 -6.00 14.70 0.53
N GLN A 279 -4.73 14.89 0.92
CA GLN A 279 -4.31 15.99 1.78
C GLN A 279 -4.53 17.35 1.09
N ALA A 280 -4.17 17.48 -0.19
CA ALA A 280 -4.37 18.71 -0.94
C ALA A 280 -5.85 19.09 -1.07
N LEU A 281 -6.74 18.11 -1.21
CA LEU A 281 -8.20 18.32 -1.28
C LEU A 281 -8.83 18.66 0.09
N LYS A 282 -8.21 18.22 1.19
CA LYS A 282 -8.63 18.57 2.56
C LYS A 282 -8.25 20.00 2.93
N VAL A 283 -7.12 20.49 2.41
CA VAL A 283 -6.62 21.84 2.66
C VAL A 283 -7.20 22.82 1.63
N ASN A 284 -7.36 24.10 2.01
CA ASN A 284 -7.89 25.17 1.14
C ASN A 284 -9.34 24.95 0.65
N ARG A 285 -9.73 25.63 -0.44
CA ARG A 285 -11.04 25.49 -1.12
C ARG A 285 -11.18 24.18 -1.93
N GLY A 286 -10.50 23.10 -1.52
CA GLY A 286 -10.44 21.82 -2.23
C GLY A 286 -11.80 21.14 -2.43
N TYR A 287 -12.81 21.46 -1.61
CA TYR A 287 -14.18 21.01 -1.83
C TYR A 287 -14.77 21.49 -3.16
N LYS A 288 -14.30 22.62 -3.72
CA LYS A 288 -14.71 23.14 -5.04
C LYS A 288 -14.02 22.45 -6.21
N ASP A 289 -12.91 21.76 -5.96
CA ASP A 289 -12.11 21.13 -7.02
C ASP A 289 -12.69 19.78 -7.44
N ARG A 290 -13.63 19.82 -8.39
CA ARG A 290 -14.31 18.63 -8.91
C ARG A 290 -13.41 17.76 -9.79
N ALA A 291 -12.46 18.37 -10.51
CA ALA A 291 -11.57 17.66 -11.41
C ALA A 291 -10.61 16.76 -10.62
N ASN A 292 -9.97 17.30 -9.57
CA ASN A 292 -9.06 16.52 -8.74
C ASN A 292 -9.77 15.50 -7.85
N LYS A 293 -11.03 15.74 -7.46
CA LYS A 293 -11.88 14.71 -6.85
C LYS A 293 -12.01 13.51 -7.79
N ARG A 294 -12.42 13.71 -9.05
CA ARG A 294 -12.50 12.62 -10.05
C ARG A 294 -11.15 11.91 -10.22
N SER A 295 -10.05 12.66 -10.28
CA SER A 295 -8.70 12.09 -10.36
C SER A 295 -8.36 11.19 -9.17
N LEU A 296 -8.75 11.59 -7.95
CA LEU A 296 -8.62 10.78 -6.74
C LEU A 296 -9.40 9.46 -6.86
N GLU A 297 -10.65 9.51 -7.32
CA GLU A 297 -11.48 8.30 -7.50
C GLU A 297 -10.85 7.32 -8.49
N LEU A 298 -10.35 7.82 -9.63
CA LEU A 298 -9.68 7.00 -10.63
C LEU A 298 -8.42 6.32 -10.07
N LEU A 299 -7.63 7.03 -9.26
CA LEU A 299 -6.45 6.47 -8.60
C LEU A 299 -6.84 5.38 -7.59
N VAL A 300 -7.86 5.61 -6.78
CA VAL A 300 -8.37 4.66 -5.79
C VAL A 300 -8.89 3.40 -6.48
N HIS A 301 -9.68 3.54 -7.55
CA HIS A 301 -10.18 2.41 -8.33
C HIS A 301 -9.05 1.64 -9.03
N ARG A 302 -8.03 2.32 -9.55
CA ARG A 302 -6.85 1.67 -10.12
C ARG A 302 -6.11 0.85 -9.06
N ARG A 303 -5.92 1.39 -7.86
CA ARG A 303 -5.31 0.68 -6.73
C ARG A 303 -6.16 -0.53 -6.30
N GLN A 304 -7.48 -0.37 -6.24
CA GLN A 304 -8.41 -1.47 -5.94
C GLN A 304 -8.27 -2.63 -6.93
N LYS A 305 -8.17 -2.35 -8.25
CA LYS A 305 -7.98 -3.40 -9.26
C LYS A 305 -6.67 -4.17 -9.05
N LEU A 306 -5.58 -3.46 -8.75
CA LEU A 306 -4.28 -4.07 -8.46
C LEU A 306 -4.32 -4.92 -7.19
N LEU A 307 -4.98 -4.44 -6.13
CA LEU A 307 -5.14 -5.19 -4.89
C LEU A 307 -5.95 -6.48 -5.08
N LYS A 308 -7.06 -6.42 -5.83
CA LYS A 308 -7.85 -7.63 -6.17
C LYS A 308 -7.03 -8.64 -6.97
N TYR A 309 -6.19 -8.17 -7.89
CA TYR A 309 -5.29 -9.05 -8.65
C TYR A 309 -4.24 -9.69 -7.73
N MET A 310 -3.60 -8.88 -6.88
CA MET A 310 -2.54 -9.36 -6.00
C MET A 310 -3.07 -10.30 -4.92
N GLU A 311 -4.24 -10.03 -4.34
CA GLU A 311 -4.92 -10.95 -3.42
C GLU A 311 -5.13 -12.33 -4.07
N ARG A 312 -5.57 -12.39 -5.33
CA ARG A 312 -5.74 -13.68 -6.02
C ARG A 312 -4.43 -14.43 -6.22
N LYS A 313 -3.32 -13.71 -6.46
CA LYS A 313 -2.02 -14.31 -6.81
C LYS A 313 -1.15 -14.65 -5.60
N GLU A 314 -1.17 -13.82 -4.57
CA GLU A 314 -0.17 -13.81 -3.51
C GLU A 314 -0.79 -13.82 -2.10
N ARG A 315 -2.12 -13.97 -1.96
CA ARG A 315 -2.74 -14.01 -0.62
C ARG A 315 -2.09 -15.07 0.26
N GLY A 316 -1.68 -14.64 1.45
CA GLY A 316 -1.00 -15.46 2.45
C GLY A 316 0.50 -15.63 2.22
N SER A 317 1.10 -15.00 1.20
CA SER A 317 2.57 -14.92 1.10
C SER A 317 3.12 -13.82 2.03
N GLY A 318 4.36 -14.00 2.50
CA GLY A 318 5.04 -12.99 3.33
C GLY A 318 5.11 -11.62 2.65
N ARG A 319 5.18 -11.61 1.31
CA ARG A 319 5.19 -10.40 0.47
C ARG A 319 3.86 -9.64 0.52
N TRP A 320 2.72 -10.35 0.45
CA TRP A 320 1.41 -9.72 0.60
C TRP A 320 1.22 -9.13 1.99
N ASN A 321 1.54 -9.89 3.04
CA ASN A 321 1.38 -9.43 4.43
C ASN A 321 2.25 -8.20 4.71
N ASN A 322 3.53 -8.22 4.30
CA ASN A 322 4.44 -7.10 4.47
C ASN A 322 3.91 -5.82 3.80
N MET A 323 3.40 -5.92 2.57
CA MET A 323 2.82 -4.78 1.86
C MET A 323 1.59 -4.23 2.59
N VAL A 324 0.66 -5.11 2.98
CA VAL A 324 -0.59 -4.75 3.66
C VAL A 324 -0.31 -4.06 4.99
N GLU A 325 0.60 -4.62 5.79
CA GLU A 325 0.98 -4.09 7.10
C GLU A 325 1.71 -2.75 6.98
N LYS A 326 2.72 -2.65 6.10
CA LYS A 326 3.51 -1.41 5.97
C LYS A 326 2.71 -0.27 5.38
N LEU A 327 1.88 -0.52 4.37
CA LEU A 327 1.04 0.52 3.76
C LEU A 327 -0.28 0.77 4.52
N GLY A 328 -0.60 -0.05 5.52
CA GLY A 328 -1.83 0.05 6.29
C GLY A 328 -3.09 -0.21 5.47
N LEU A 329 -3.00 -1.15 4.52
CA LEU A 329 -4.10 -1.44 3.62
C LEU A 329 -5.14 -2.29 4.33
N THR A 330 -6.41 -1.90 4.24
CA THR A 330 -7.51 -2.57 4.91
C THR A 330 -8.46 -3.18 3.89
N GLU A 331 -9.12 -4.27 4.24
CA GLU A 331 -9.99 -5.01 3.32
C GLU A 331 -11.06 -4.12 2.66
N ALA A 332 -11.55 -3.08 3.34
CA ALA A 332 -12.49 -2.09 2.80
C ALA A 332 -12.00 -1.37 1.52
N MET A 333 -10.69 -1.33 1.28
CA MET A 333 -10.09 -0.64 0.12
C MET A 333 -10.21 -1.47 -1.16
N TRP A 334 -10.35 -2.79 -1.06
CA TRP A 334 -10.47 -3.66 -2.24
C TRP A 334 -11.72 -4.55 -2.24
N LYS A 335 -12.26 -4.92 -1.09
CA LYS A 335 -13.53 -5.66 -0.99
C LYS A 335 -14.70 -4.71 -1.14
N GLY A 336 -15.70 -5.13 -1.92
CA GLY A 336 -16.89 -4.31 -2.22
C GLY A 336 -16.65 -3.23 -3.29
N GLN A 337 -17.59 -2.30 -3.37
CA GLN A 337 -17.51 -1.12 -4.22
C GLN A 337 -16.98 0.05 -3.40
N VAL A 338 -15.94 0.72 -3.91
CA VAL A 338 -15.44 1.93 -3.27
C VAL A 338 -16.32 3.10 -3.71
N THR A 339 -17.04 3.69 -2.77
CA THR A 339 -17.82 4.91 -2.99
C THR A 339 -17.15 6.04 -2.23
N THR A 340 -16.41 6.86 -2.97
CA THR A 340 -15.62 8.01 -2.48
C THR A 340 -16.46 9.24 -2.16
N LEU A 341 -17.74 9.25 -2.52
CA LEU A 341 -18.64 10.38 -2.34
C LEU A 341 -20.01 9.91 -1.84
N SER A 342 -20.34 10.28 -0.60
CA SER A 342 -21.70 10.75 -0.32
C SER A 342 -21.93 11.94 -1.27
N LYS A 343 -23.00 11.87 -2.05
CA LYS A 343 -23.54 13.06 -2.71
C LYS A 343 -23.92 14.12 -1.68
#